data_AF-A0A4Y2RUF0-F1
#
_entry.id   AF-A0A4Y2RUF0-F1
#
_cell.length_a   1.000
_cell.length_b   1.000
_cell.length_c   1.000
_cell.angle_alpha   90.00
_cell.angle_beta   90.00
_cell.angle_gamma   90.00
#
_symmetry.space_group_name_H-M   'P 1'
#
loop_
_entity.id
_entity.type
_entity.pdbx_description
1 polymer ?
#
loop_
_entity_poly.entity_id
_entity_poly.type
_entity_poly.pdbx_seq_one_letter_code
_entity_poly.pdbx_strand_id
1 'polypeptide(L)'
;MLADDRNHIRESALRRILKARKVKWSAATTNIAPNIIRMFILTAFGICAMDYMDLIKWENVTEPPLTERFSGHMLAEEIVKPAIIMVAILPTIKGFPCHTQATERIVKVVMEAAAAVCGPSRRDGFYKKSPEITNSSFQHKT
;
A
#
# COMPACT_ATOMS: atom_id res chain seq x y z
N MET A 1 5.19 8.52 3.86
CA MET A 1 6.65 8.53 3.61
C MET A 1 7.23 9.93 3.52
N LEU A 2 7.16 10.66 2.39
CA LEU A 2 7.71 12.04 2.34
C LEU A 2 7.00 12.97 3.35
N ALA A 3 5.68 12.80 3.52
CA ALA A 3 4.88 13.50 4.51
C ALA A 3 4.80 12.80 5.88
N ASP A 4 5.64 11.79 6.15
CA ASP A 4 5.61 11.07 7.44
C ASP A 4 6.19 11.93 8.56
N ASP A 5 5.66 11.80 9.77
CA ASP A 5 6.15 12.55 10.93
C ASP A 5 7.52 12.04 11.42
N ARG A 6 7.83 10.76 11.18
CA ARG A 6 9.08 10.13 11.60
C ARG A 6 10.22 10.51 10.67
N ASN A 7 11.24 11.17 11.22
CA ASN A 7 12.37 11.69 10.44
C ASN A 7 13.12 10.61 9.65
N HIS A 8 13.40 9.47 10.28
CA HIS A 8 14.12 8.35 9.66
C HIS A 8 13.39 7.77 8.43
N ILE A 9 12.06 7.90 8.37
CA ILE A 9 11.26 7.48 7.22
C ILE A 9 11.34 8.49 6.10
N ARG A 10 11.23 9.79 6.40
CA ARG A 10 11.36 10.84 5.40
C ARG A 10 12.73 10.79 4.73
N GLU A 11 13.78 10.65 5.54
CA GLU A 11 15.15 10.50 5.08
C GLU A 11 15.33 9.23 4.22
N SER A 12 14.75 8.11 4.67
CA SER A 12 14.68 6.87 3.91
C SER A 12 14.02 7.04 2.54
N ALA A 13 12.97 7.84 2.44
CA ALA A 13 12.30 8.15 1.18
C ALA A 13 13.18 9.00 0.25
N LEU A 14 13.82 10.05 0.78
CA LEU A 14 14.72 10.93 0.02
C LEU A 14 15.92 10.16 -0.56
N ARG A 15 16.55 9.28 0.24
CA ARG A 15 17.65 8.42 -0.24
C ARG A 15 17.21 7.50 -1.38
N ARG A 16 15.99 6.94 -1.30
CA ARG A 16 15.44 6.06 -2.34
C ARG A 16 15.16 6.83 -3.63
N ILE A 17 14.66 8.06 -3.54
CA ILE A 17 14.47 8.94 -4.70
C ILE A 17 15.81 9.25 -5.37
N LEU A 18 16.83 9.60 -4.60
CA LEU A 18 18.19 9.82 -5.12
C LEU A 18 18.75 8.57 -5.80
N LYS A 19 18.50 7.37 -5.25
CA LYS A 19 18.88 6.10 -5.88
C LYS A 19 18.13 5.88 -7.21
N ALA A 20 16.82 6.10 -7.25
CA ALA A 20 16.00 5.95 -8.45
C ALA A 20 16.44 6.90 -9.58
N ARG A 21 16.85 8.13 -9.24
CA ARG A 21 17.39 9.09 -10.21
C ARG A 21 18.67 8.62 -10.89
N LYS A 22 19.59 8.01 -10.12
CA LYS A 22 20.82 7.46 -10.68
C LYS A 22 20.52 6.38 -11.72
N VAL A 23 19.54 5.52 -11.44
CA VAL A 23 19.08 4.48 -12.37
C VAL A 23 18.44 5.07 -13.64
N LYS A 24 17.58 6.10 -13.48
CA LYS A 24 16.96 6.83 -14.60
C LYS A 24 18.03 7.48 -15.50
N TRP A 25 19.04 8.11 -14.90
CA TRP A 25 20.11 8.78 -15.64
C TRP A 25 21.04 7.80 -16.37
N SER A 26 21.41 6.68 -15.71
CA SER A 26 22.21 5.63 -16.37
C SER A 26 21.47 4.97 -17.53
N ALA A 27 20.14 4.87 -17.44
CA ALA A 27 19.31 4.39 -18.54
C ALA A 27 19.17 5.44 -19.67
N ALA A 28 19.09 6.73 -19.35
CA ALA A 28 18.97 7.81 -20.32
C ALA A 28 20.24 8.06 -21.16
N THR A 29 21.42 7.60 -20.72
CA THR A 29 22.64 7.56 -21.55
C THR A 29 22.51 6.58 -22.72
N THR A 30 21.61 5.60 -22.63
CA THR A 30 21.13 4.84 -23.79
C THR A 30 19.88 5.55 -24.31
N ASN A 31 19.83 5.84 -25.61
CA ASN A 31 18.90 6.78 -26.26
C ASN A 31 17.43 6.30 -26.33
N ILE A 32 16.89 5.80 -25.22
CA ILE A 32 15.52 5.32 -25.07
C ILE A 32 15.04 5.91 -23.74
N ALA A 33 14.20 6.93 -23.80
CA ALA A 33 13.35 7.30 -22.68
C ALA A 33 12.06 6.49 -22.83
N PRO A 34 11.99 5.24 -22.33
CA PRO A 34 10.75 4.50 -22.42
C PRO A 34 9.72 5.22 -21.58
N ASN A 35 8.59 5.55 -22.20
CA ASN A 35 7.37 5.94 -21.51
C ASN A 35 6.87 4.70 -20.74
N ILE A 36 7.54 4.35 -19.65
CA ILE A 36 7.24 3.16 -18.85
C ILE A 36 5.98 3.50 -18.05
N ILE A 37 4.84 3.00 -18.53
CA ILE A 37 3.60 2.96 -17.77
C ILE A 37 3.92 2.27 -16.43
N ARG A 38 3.70 2.98 -15.31
CA ARG A 38 3.89 2.41 -13.97
C ARG A 38 2.86 1.31 -13.75
N MET A 39 3.32 0.06 -13.80
CA MET A 39 2.46 -1.09 -13.57
C MET A 39 2.06 -1.16 -12.10
N PHE A 40 0.76 -1.27 -11.83
CA PHE A 40 0.27 -1.57 -10.49
C PHE A 40 0.45 -3.07 -10.23
N ILE A 41 1.47 -3.43 -9.47
CA ILE A 41 1.74 -4.81 -9.08
C ILE A 41 1.16 -5.01 -7.68
N LEU A 42 0.16 -5.88 -7.56
CA LEU A 42 -0.34 -6.30 -6.26
C LEU A 42 0.71 -7.21 -5.62
N THR A 43 1.47 -6.66 -4.67
CA THR A 43 2.44 -7.45 -3.90
C THR A 43 1.69 -8.37 -2.94
N ALA A 44 2.17 -9.61 -2.81
CA ALA A 44 1.72 -10.51 -1.75
C ALA A 44 1.80 -9.77 -0.41
N PHE A 45 0.63 -9.52 0.19
CA PHE A 45 0.51 -8.78 1.44
C PHE A 45 0.93 -9.70 2.58
N GLY A 46 2.02 -9.35 3.26
CA GLY A 46 2.43 -10.05 4.47
C GLY A 46 1.45 -9.74 5.59
N ILE A 47 0.65 -10.71 6.00
CA ILE A 47 -0.33 -10.57 7.10
C ILE A 47 0.35 -10.26 8.45
N CYS A 48 1.68 -10.37 8.52
CA CYS A 48 2.53 -10.13 9.69
C CYS A 48 3.26 -8.78 9.66
N ALA A 49 2.91 -7.86 8.75
CA ALA A 49 3.49 -6.52 8.74
C ALA A 49 3.08 -5.72 9.98
N MET A 50 4.05 -5.21 10.72
CA MET A 50 3.82 -4.35 11.89
C MET A 50 3.86 -2.86 11.52
N ASP A 51 4.59 -2.52 10.46
CA ASP A 51 4.67 -1.18 9.91
C ASP A 51 4.28 -1.19 8.42
N TYR A 52 3.73 -0.08 7.94
CA TYR A 52 3.50 0.11 6.50
C TYR A 52 4.81 0.07 5.70
N MET A 53 5.94 0.34 6.34
CA MET A 53 7.27 0.18 5.74
C MET A 53 7.57 -1.28 5.36
N ASP A 54 6.95 -2.24 6.05
CA ASP A 54 7.10 -3.68 5.77
C ASP A 54 6.16 -4.13 4.64
N LEU A 55 5.15 -3.33 4.32
CA LEU A 55 4.19 -3.61 3.25
C LEU A 55 4.72 -3.31 1.84
N ILE A 56 5.75 -2.46 1.74
CA ILE A 56 6.25 -1.96 0.46
C ILE A 56 7.53 -2.73 0.08
N LYS A 57 7.52 -3.39 -1.09
CA LYS A 57 8.74 -3.93 -1.68
C LYS A 57 9.63 -2.80 -2.19
N TRP A 58 10.73 -2.53 -1.48
CA TRP A 58 11.60 -1.38 -1.71
C TRP A 58 12.50 -1.46 -2.95
N GLU A 59 12.60 -2.63 -3.59
CA GLU A 59 13.54 -2.90 -4.70
C GLU A 59 13.19 -2.13 -5.98
N ASN A 60 11.89 -1.91 -6.25
CA ASN A 60 11.39 -1.35 -7.52
C ASN A 60 10.77 0.04 -7.37
N VAL A 61 11.22 0.83 -6.38
CA VAL A 61 10.66 2.16 -6.14
C VAL A 61 11.10 3.14 -7.23
N THR A 62 10.12 3.71 -7.92
CA THR A 62 10.33 4.78 -8.90
C THR A 62 10.18 6.14 -8.24
N GLU A 63 10.92 7.14 -8.72
CA GLU A 63 10.74 8.53 -8.28
C GLU A 63 9.29 9.02 -8.54
N PRO A 64 8.62 9.65 -7.56
CA PRO A 64 7.32 10.28 -7.78
C PRO A 64 7.44 11.57 -8.61
N PRO A 65 6.49 11.89 -9.50
CA PRO A 65 6.51 13.13 -10.29
C PRO A 65 6.59 14.41 -9.44
N LEU A 66 6.06 14.35 -8.23
CA LEU A 66 6.07 15.46 -7.27
C LEU A 66 7.49 15.92 -6.90
N THR A 67 8.47 15.01 -6.94
CA THR A 67 9.86 15.34 -6.58
C THR A 67 10.71 15.71 -7.78
N GLU A 68 10.26 15.44 -9.01
CA GLU A 68 11.01 15.67 -10.25
C GLU A 68 11.44 17.15 -10.42
N ARG A 69 10.64 18.08 -9.90
CA ARG A 69 10.93 19.52 -9.91
C ARG A 69 12.12 19.96 -9.05
N PHE A 70 12.57 19.13 -8.11
CA PHE A 70 13.70 19.46 -7.24
C PHE A 70 14.99 18.85 -7.76
N SER A 71 16.11 19.57 -7.69
CA SER A 71 17.41 19.02 -8.11
C SER A 71 17.91 17.93 -7.15
N GLY A 72 18.82 17.08 -7.62
CA GLY A 72 19.43 16.04 -6.75
C GLY A 72 20.21 16.64 -5.58
N HIS A 73 20.81 17.81 -5.77
CA HIS A 73 21.49 18.56 -4.72
C HIS A 73 20.52 19.01 -3.64
N MET A 74 19.39 19.60 -4.02
CA MET A 74 18.38 20.05 -3.06
C MET A 74 17.84 18.87 -2.23
N LEU A 75 17.61 17.70 -2.85
CA LEU A 75 17.19 16.49 -2.12
C LEU A 75 18.27 15.97 -1.16
N ALA A 76 19.55 16.11 -1.51
CA ALA A 76 20.66 15.72 -0.65
C ALA A 76 20.83 16.69 0.52
N GLU A 77 20.68 17.99 0.29
CA GLU A 77 20.66 19.00 1.34
C GLU A 77 19.51 18.78 2.31
N GLU A 78 18.32 18.42 1.82
CA GLU A 78 17.15 18.14 2.67
C GLU A 78 17.39 16.96 3.63
N ILE A 79 18.24 15.99 3.26
CA ILE A 79 18.64 14.89 4.16
C ILE A 79 19.50 15.42 5.32
N VAL A 80 20.38 16.38 5.06
CA VAL A 80 21.29 16.95 6.07
C VAL A 80 20.58 17.99 6.94
N LYS A 81 19.73 18.82 6.32
CA LYS A 81 18.98 19.91 6.95
C LYS A 81 17.54 19.92 6.42
N PRO A 82 16.61 19.20 7.09
CA PRO A 82 15.21 19.22 6.73
C PRO A 82 14.64 20.63 6.86
N ALA A 83 14.16 21.22 5.78
CA ALA A 83 13.62 22.58 5.79
C ALA A 83 12.68 22.84 4.61
N ILE A 84 13.24 23.06 3.42
CA ILE A 84 12.54 23.75 2.34
C ILE A 84 11.66 22.79 1.56
N ILE A 85 12.16 21.60 1.24
CA ILE A 85 11.43 20.64 0.42
C ILE A 85 10.24 20.09 1.21
N MET A 86 10.42 19.82 2.50
CA MET A 86 9.34 19.37 3.37
C MET A 86 8.21 20.39 3.46
N VAL A 87 8.54 21.66 3.71
CA VAL A 87 7.54 22.74 3.79
C VAL A 87 6.82 22.93 2.44
N ALA A 88 7.51 22.80 1.32
CA ALA A 88 6.92 22.95 -0.01
C ALA A 88 6.05 21.75 -0.44
N ILE A 89 6.41 20.53 -0.03
CA ILE A 89 5.74 19.30 -0.47
C ILE A 89 4.57 18.93 0.45
N LEU A 90 4.69 19.17 1.75
CA LEU A 90 3.73 18.68 2.74
C LEU A 90 2.29 19.18 2.51
N PRO A 91 2.05 20.48 2.22
CA PRO A 91 0.70 20.97 1.91
C PRO A 91 0.14 20.33 0.63
N THR A 92 0.99 20.12 -0.38
CA THR A 92 0.58 19.47 -1.63
C THR A 92 0.16 18.02 -1.39
N ILE A 93 0.92 17.25 -0.60
CA ILE A 93 0.57 15.86 -0.28
C ILE A 93 -0.73 15.78 0.53
N LYS A 94 -0.89 16.65 1.55
CA LYS A 94 -2.09 16.67 2.40
C LYS A 94 -3.33 17.19 1.67
N GLY A 95 -3.15 18.04 0.66
CA GLY A 95 -4.24 18.63 -0.11
C GLY A 95 -4.75 17.77 -1.25
N PHE A 96 -4.03 16.71 -1.66
CA PHE A 96 -4.56 15.79 -2.67
C PHE A 96 -5.74 15.00 -2.09
N PRO A 97 -6.90 14.97 -2.77
CA PRO A 97 -7.96 14.04 -2.39
C PRO A 97 -7.39 12.63 -2.55
N CYS A 98 -7.07 11.99 -1.43
CA CYS A 98 -6.50 10.66 -1.38
C CYS A 98 -7.57 9.59 -1.61
N HIS A 99 -8.44 9.76 -2.62
CA HIS A 99 -9.23 8.65 -3.13
C HIS A 99 -8.41 7.97 -4.23
N THR A 100 -7.72 6.89 -3.87
CA THR A 100 -6.81 6.22 -4.80
C THR A 100 -7.52 5.08 -5.51
N GLN A 101 -7.45 5.10 -6.84
CA GLN A 101 -7.73 3.96 -7.72
C GLN A 101 -7.04 2.67 -7.23
N ALA A 102 -5.90 2.78 -6.55
CA ALA A 102 -5.23 1.66 -5.90
C ALA A 102 -6.04 1.08 -4.72
N THR A 103 -6.56 1.93 -3.83
CA THR A 103 -7.48 1.51 -2.75
C THR A 103 -8.71 0.82 -3.32
N GLU A 104 -9.34 1.38 -4.35
CA GLU A 104 -10.50 0.77 -5.01
C GLU A 104 -10.16 -0.61 -5.60
N ARG A 105 -9.02 -0.72 -6.30
CA ARG A 105 -8.54 -1.99 -6.86
C ARG A 105 -8.28 -3.03 -5.77
N ILE A 106 -7.65 -2.65 -4.66
CA ILE A 106 -7.38 -3.55 -3.53
C ILE A 106 -8.70 -4.01 -2.90
N VAL A 107 -9.60 -3.09 -2.60
CA VAL A 107 -10.92 -3.40 -2.00
C VAL A 107 -11.70 -4.35 -2.89
N LYS A 108 -11.68 -4.14 -4.22
CA LYS A 108 -12.29 -5.04 -5.20
C LYS A 108 -11.69 -6.45 -5.13
N VAL A 109 -10.35 -6.57 -5.19
CA VAL A 109 -9.66 -7.88 -5.13
C VAL A 109 -9.97 -8.61 -3.82
N VAL A 110 -9.97 -7.89 -2.68
CA VAL A 110 -10.29 -8.47 -1.37
C VAL A 110 -11.75 -8.96 -1.33
N MET A 111 -12.70 -8.19 -1.87
CA MET A 111 -14.10 -8.61 -1.92
C MET A 111 -14.31 -9.82 -2.84
N GLU A 112 -13.67 -9.86 -4.00
CA GLU A 112 -13.73 -11.01 -4.91
C GLU A 112 -13.16 -12.28 -4.27
N ALA A 113 -12.02 -12.17 -3.59
CA ALA A 113 -11.41 -13.29 -2.85
C ALA A 113 -12.30 -13.76 -1.69
N ALA A 114 -12.88 -12.84 -0.91
CA ALA A 114 -13.80 -13.17 0.18
C ALA A 114 -15.07 -13.84 -0.34
N ALA A 115 -15.64 -13.35 -1.45
CA ALA A 115 -16.80 -13.95 -2.09
C ALA A 115 -16.52 -15.38 -2.58
N ALA A 116 -15.32 -15.66 -3.08
CA ALA A 116 -14.90 -17.01 -3.47
C ALA A 116 -14.79 -17.97 -2.26
N VAL A 117 -14.36 -17.48 -1.10
CA VAL A 117 -14.27 -18.28 0.15
C VAL A 117 -15.64 -18.48 0.80
N CYS A 118 -16.47 -17.43 0.84
CA CYS A 118 -17.77 -17.39 1.52
C CYS A 118 -18.96 -17.61 0.56
N GLY A 119 -18.71 -18.23 -0.60
CA GLY A 119 -19.70 -18.45 -1.64
C GLY A 119 -20.96 -19.20 -1.14
N PRO A 120 -22.11 -19.04 -1.81
CA PRO A 120 -23.40 -19.60 -1.38
C PRO A 120 -23.32 -21.09 -0.99
N SER A 121 -22.55 -21.88 -1.76
CA SER A 121 -22.39 -23.32 -1.59
C SER A 121 -21.74 -23.77 -0.27
N ARG A 122 -21.08 -22.88 0.49
CA ARG A 122 -20.50 -23.20 1.82
C ARG A 122 -21.33 -22.68 2.99
N ARG A 123 -22.32 -21.82 2.76
CA ARG A 123 -23.22 -21.32 3.82
C ARG A 123 -24.22 -22.39 4.30
N ASP A 124 -24.58 -23.33 3.42
CA ASP A 124 -25.55 -24.38 3.74
C ASP A 124 -25.06 -25.42 4.77
N GLY A 125 -23.75 -25.49 5.01
CA GLY A 125 -23.16 -26.40 6.01
C GLY A 125 -23.02 -25.82 7.42
N PHE A 126 -23.05 -24.49 7.57
CA PHE A 126 -22.76 -23.83 8.85
C PHE A 126 -24.00 -23.68 9.75
N TYR A 127 -25.21 -23.66 9.16
CA TYR A 127 -26.47 -23.59 9.91
C TYR A 127 -27.16 -24.95 10.12
N LYS A 128 -26.64 -26.05 9.57
CA LYS A 128 -27.28 -27.39 9.63
C LYS A 128 -26.76 -28.31 10.76
N LYS A 129 -26.07 -27.78 11.76
CA LYS A 129 -25.76 -28.54 12.99
C LYS A 129 -26.34 -27.84 14.23
N SER A 130 -27.65 -27.79 14.31
CA SER A 130 -28.33 -27.83 15.61
C SER A 130 -28.81 -29.28 15.77
N PRO A 131 -28.37 -30.04 16.79
CA PRO A 131 -28.99 -31.32 17.08
C PRO A 131 -30.46 -31.06 17.40
N GLU A 132 -31.36 -31.71 16.68
CA GLU A 132 -32.77 -31.77 17.08
C GLU A 132 -32.83 -32.29 18.51
N ILE A 133 -33.20 -31.41 19.45
CA ILE A 133 -33.60 -31.81 20.79
C ILE A 133 -34.95 -32.49 20.61
N THR A 134 -34.93 -33.81 20.46
CA THR A 134 -36.14 -34.64 20.48
C THR A 134 -36.76 -34.52 21.88
N ASN A 135 -37.92 -33.85 21.95
CA ASN A 135 -38.74 -33.76 23.16
C ASN A 135 -39.18 -35.16 23.60
N SER A 136 -38.48 -35.78 24.55
CA SER A 136 -38.99 -36.95 25.27
C SER A 136 -39.88 -36.50 26.43
N SER A 137 -41.19 -36.56 26.19
CA SER A 137 -42.25 -36.90 27.15
C SER A 137 -42.00 -36.65 28.65
N PHE A 138 -42.53 -35.54 29.18
CA PHE A 138 -42.81 -35.41 30.62
C PHE A 138 -44.07 -36.22 30.95
N GLN A 139 -43.90 -37.34 31.66
CA GLN A 139 -45.00 -38.07 32.29
C GLN A 139 -45.37 -37.37 33.61
N HIS A 140 -46.60 -36.88 33.69
CA HIS A 140 -47.21 -36.39 34.93
C HIS A 140 -47.57 -37.60 35.80
N LYS A 141 -46.98 -37.71 36.99
CA LYS A 141 -47.43 -38.65 38.03
C LYS A 141 -48.31 -37.87 39.02
N THR A 142 -49.51 -38.40 39.23
CA THR A 142 -50.51 -37.93 40.19
C THR A 142 -50.09 -38.28 41.62
#